data_AF-A0A929UPB0-F1
#
_entry.id   AF-A0A929UPB0-F1
#
_cell.length_a   1.000
_cell.length_b   1.000
_cell.length_c   1.000
_cell.angle_alpha   90.00
_cell.angle_beta   90.00
_cell.angle_gamma   90.00
#
_symmetry.space_group_name_H-M   'P 1'
#
loop_
_entity.id
_entity.type
_entity.pdbx_description
1 polymer ?
#
loop_
_entity_poly.entity_id
_entity_poly.type
_entity_poly.pdbx_seq_one_letter_code
_entity_poly.pdbx_strand_id
1 'polypeptide(L)'
;MQSKEILNYVPAIGYSILLLLFMIFYLVAKWKESIQDRPKGLQEKMHLMATFLYHFMKKKNWLISSGKVRTDLMAVVPQKKIGEAEEEYYTQKFSFILMLVLIGLILALALSVASVNERVMEGNKIPRKSYGEGNFETVLKAEGAGGEALGKYEVQIGERLYTKDEADELFQKAKKKLPKVIRGENKSIKCIKNKLNLCSKLEGYPFTIHWDSSNYSLMDTDGTPGQQNLQESGEEVKLTALYTYATWKWEQVITVRVMPKDRTPEETKRQQMEEALRKANERSAFDSEMTLPTEVQGKKLRFREMPEDFSPYFFLISAILAGLFYFLKDKELNKQVEQRDQMLLLGYAQFVSKLTLFLSAGLTIRGAFHRMEFDYRKKRN
;
A
#
# COMPACT_ATOMS: atom_id res chain seq x y z
N MET A 1 52.25 4.98 0.54
CA MET A 1 50.95 5.67 0.68
C MET A 1 50.15 5.66 -0.63
N GLN A 2 50.74 6.01 -1.79
CA GLN A 2 50.08 6.01 -3.10
C GLN A 2 49.52 4.65 -3.59
N SER A 3 50.13 3.52 -3.20
CA SER A 3 49.66 2.19 -3.65
C SER A 3 48.31 1.74 -3.05
N LYS A 4 47.89 2.28 -1.90
CA LYS A 4 46.65 1.87 -1.21
C LYS A 4 45.41 2.61 -1.70
N GLU A 5 45.56 3.84 -2.19
CA GLU A 5 44.47 4.57 -2.84
C GLU A 5 44.05 3.89 -4.14
N ILE A 6 45.02 3.45 -4.95
CA ILE A 6 44.79 2.78 -6.24
C ILE A 6 43.97 1.50 -6.05
N LEU A 7 44.16 0.76 -4.94
CA LEU A 7 43.48 -0.52 -4.69
C LEU A 7 41.96 -0.35 -4.48
N ASN A 8 41.52 0.78 -3.92
CA ASN A 8 40.09 1.08 -3.74
C ASN A 8 39.40 1.49 -5.04
N TYR A 9 40.16 2.03 -6.00
CA TYR A 9 39.66 2.33 -7.34
C TYR A 9 39.72 1.13 -8.29
N VAL A 10 40.25 -0.03 -7.90
CA VAL A 10 40.41 -1.19 -8.79
C VAL A 10 39.13 -1.56 -9.55
N PRO A 11 37.93 -1.60 -8.94
CA PRO A 11 36.70 -1.86 -9.67
C PRO A 11 36.35 -0.72 -10.65
N ALA A 12 36.43 0.54 -10.21
CA ALA A 12 36.16 1.71 -11.04
C ALA A 12 37.15 1.84 -12.21
N ILE A 13 38.43 1.56 -11.98
CA ILE A 13 39.49 1.48 -12.99
C ILE A 13 39.16 0.36 -13.97
N GLY A 14 38.75 -0.81 -13.50
CA GLY A 14 38.30 -1.92 -14.35
C GLY A 14 37.14 -1.53 -15.27
N TYR A 15 36.08 -0.92 -14.72
CA TYR A 15 34.95 -0.45 -15.53
C TYR A 15 35.33 0.68 -16.48
N SER A 16 36.25 1.58 -16.09
CA SER A 16 36.78 2.62 -16.97
C SER A 16 37.59 2.07 -18.14
N ILE A 17 38.39 1.01 -17.91
CA ILE A 17 39.14 0.30 -18.95
C ILE A 17 38.16 -0.40 -19.91
N LEU A 18 37.10 -1.03 -19.38
CA LEU A 18 36.07 -1.65 -20.22
C LEU A 18 35.33 -0.64 -21.09
N LEU A 19 35.01 0.55 -20.56
CA LEU A 19 34.43 1.65 -21.34
C LEU A 19 35.40 2.18 -22.40
N LEU A 20 36.70 2.27 -22.09
CA LEU A 20 37.73 2.63 -23.07
C LEU A 20 37.85 1.59 -24.17
N LEU A 21 37.84 0.29 -23.84
CA LEU A 21 37.84 -0.79 -24.83
C LEU A 21 36.59 -0.75 -25.71
N PHE A 22 35.42 -0.45 -25.12
CA PHE A 22 34.18 -0.25 -25.87
C PHE A 22 34.27 0.95 -26.83
N MET A 23 34.93 2.03 -26.41
CA MET A 23 35.18 3.20 -27.26
C MET A 23 36.19 2.90 -28.38
N ILE A 24 37.25 2.15 -28.09
CA ILE A 24 38.20 1.67 -29.11
C ILE A 24 37.49 0.77 -30.12
N PHE A 25 36.62 -0.13 -29.65
CA PHE A 25 35.80 -0.99 -30.52
C PHE A 25 34.92 -0.15 -31.46
N TYR A 26 34.29 0.91 -30.95
CA TYR A 26 33.56 1.87 -31.78
C TYR A 26 34.44 2.54 -32.84
N LEU A 27 35.65 3.00 -32.47
CA LEU A 27 36.58 3.63 -33.41
C LEU A 27 37.02 2.67 -34.53
N VAL A 28 37.28 1.41 -34.19
CA VAL A 28 37.63 0.36 -35.16
C VAL A 28 36.46 0.08 -36.10
N ALA A 29 35.24 -0.03 -35.57
CA ALA A 29 34.03 -0.21 -36.39
C ALA A 29 33.83 0.98 -37.34
N LYS A 30 33.97 2.21 -36.83
CA LYS A 30 33.85 3.45 -37.61
C LYS A 30 34.90 3.57 -38.72
N TRP A 31 36.12 3.10 -38.49
CA TRP A 31 37.18 3.16 -39.50
C TRP A 31 36.95 2.17 -40.65
N LYS A 32 36.26 1.05 -40.39
CA LYS A 32 36.12 -0.05 -41.35
C LYS A 32 34.79 -0.06 -42.12
N GLU A 33 33.72 0.49 -41.55
CA GLU A 33 32.41 0.57 -42.19
C GLU A 33 32.03 2.03 -42.47
N SER A 34 31.96 2.36 -43.75
CA SER A 34 31.37 3.61 -44.25
C SER A 34 29.89 3.36 -44.53
N ILE A 35 29.00 3.85 -43.68
CA ILE A 35 27.56 3.64 -43.85
C ILE A 35 26.92 4.88 -44.47
N GLN A 36 26.24 4.67 -45.59
CA GLN A 36 25.30 5.61 -46.23
C GLN A 36 23.89 5.19 -45.79
N ASP A 37 23.19 6.12 -45.13
CA ASP A 37 21.81 6.08 -44.61
C ASP A 37 21.47 5.34 -43.29
N ARG A 38 20.70 6.07 -42.45
CA ARG A 38 19.97 5.74 -41.19
C ARG A 38 20.65 6.03 -39.83
N PRO A 39 19.93 5.74 -38.72
CA PRO A 39 19.30 6.68 -37.77
C PRO A 39 20.29 7.48 -36.91
N LYS A 40 20.00 8.76 -36.63
CA LYS A 40 20.92 9.69 -35.94
C LYS A 40 21.06 9.38 -34.44
N GLY A 41 22.29 9.40 -33.91
CA GLY A 41 22.56 9.44 -32.47
C GLY A 41 23.23 8.20 -31.88
N LEU A 42 22.92 7.83 -30.63
CA LEU A 42 23.57 6.68 -29.95
C LEU A 42 23.25 5.34 -30.64
N GLN A 43 22.04 5.20 -31.21
CA GLN A 43 21.62 4.03 -31.98
C GLN A 43 22.46 3.84 -33.24
N GLU A 44 22.87 4.93 -33.91
CA GLU A 44 23.78 4.90 -35.06
C GLU A 44 25.10 4.21 -34.70
N LYS A 45 25.68 4.61 -33.56
CA LYS A 45 26.95 4.10 -33.07
C LYS A 45 26.86 2.63 -32.70
N MET A 46 25.75 2.21 -32.07
CA MET A 46 25.50 0.80 -31.76
C MET A 46 25.29 -0.02 -33.02
N HIS A 47 24.57 0.51 -34.01
CA HIS A 47 24.32 -0.17 -35.28
C HIS A 47 25.61 -0.37 -36.07
N LEU A 48 26.48 0.64 -36.16
CA LEU A 48 27.79 0.56 -36.78
C LEU A 48 28.69 -0.51 -36.14
N MET A 49 28.73 -0.54 -34.80
CA MET A 49 29.45 -1.58 -34.07
C MET A 49 28.85 -2.97 -34.28
N ALA A 50 27.52 -3.05 -34.38
CA ALA A 50 26.80 -4.30 -34.58
C ALA A 50 27.01 -4.88 -35.99
N THR A 51 27.04 -4.04 -37.03
CA THR A 51 27.33 -4.44 -38.41
C THR A 51 28.77 -4.97 -38.49
N PHE A 52 29.73 -4.24 -37.92
CA PHE A 52 31.12 -4.70 -37.83
C PHE A 52 31.25 -6.02 -37.06
N LEU A 53 30.54 -6.16 -35.92
CA LEU A 53 30.53 -7.38 -35.12
C LEU A 53 29.95 -8.55 -35.91
N TYR A 54 28.85 -8.34 -36.64
CA TYR A 54 28.24 -9.35 -37.51
C TYR A 54 29.21 -9.81 -38.59
N HIS A 55 29.82 -8.90 -39.35
CA HIS A 55 30.81 -9.23 -40.38
C HIS A 55 32.03 -9.95 -39.80
N PHE A 56 32.52 -9.51 -38.64
CA PHE A 56 33.64 -10.13 -37.95
C PHE A 56 33.31 -11.56 -37.49
N MET A 57 32.15 -11.77 -36.87
CA MET A 57 31.71 -13.08 -36.41
C MET A 57 31.36 -14.03 -37.57
N LYS A 58 30.81 -13.51 -38.67
CA LYS A 58 30.59 -14.26 -39.91
C LYS A 58 31.91 -14.74 -40.52
N LYS A 59 32.91 -13.86 -40.62
CA LYS A 59 34.24 -14.20 -41.14
C LYS A 59 34.96 -15.28 -40.30
N LYS A 60 34.78 -15.26 -38.99
CA LYS A 60 35.36 -16.24 -38.05
C LYS A 60 34.54 -17.52 -37.90
N ASN A 61 33.40 -17.64 -38.60
CA ASN A 61 32.44 -18.74 -38.48
C ASN A 61 31.89 -18.94 -37.04
N TRP A 62 31.85 -17.85 -36.26
CA TRP A 62 31.35 -17.84 -34.87
C TRP A 62 29.84 -17.60 -34.78
N LEU A 63 29.20 -17.23 -35.90
CA LEU A 63 27.75 -17.15 -35.95
C LEU A 63 27.16 -18.56 -35.90
N ILE A 64 26.55 -18.90 -34.78
CA ILE A 64 25.61 -20.02 -34.69
C ILE A 64 24.36 -19.60 -35.48
N SER A 65 24.45 -19.68 -36.80
CA SER A 65 23.30 -19.52 -37.68
C SER A 65 22.40 -20.72 -37.42
N SER A 66 21.40 -20.56 -36.55
CA SER A 66 20.37 -21.58 -36.47
C SER A 66 19.71 -21.62 -37.86
N GLY A 67 19.79 -22.75 -38.55
CA GLY A 67 19.11 -22.92 -39.84
C GLY A 67 17.62 -22.51 -39.76
N LYS A 68 17.07 -22.57 -38.54
CA LYS A 68 15.77 -22.05 -38.14
C LYS A 68 15.54 -20.54 -38.37
N VAL A 69 16.48 -19.65 -38.02
CA VAL A 69 16.30 -18.21 -38.26
C VAL A 69 16.25 -17.91 -39.76
N ARG A 70 17.06 -18.61 -40.55
CA ARG A 70 17.05 -18.50 -42.01
C ARG A 70 15.74 -18.98 -42.62
N THR A 71 15.21 -20.14 -42.17
CA THR A 71 13.91 -20.65 -42.64
C THR A 71 12.74 -19.76 -42.21
N ASP A 72 12.80 -19.18 -41.01
CA ASP A 72 11.76 -18.29 -40.50
C ASP A 72 11.74 -16.94 -41.24
N LEU A 73 12.93 -16.41 -41.58
CA LEU A 73 13.04 -15.19 -42.40
C LEU A 73 12.58 -15.40 -43.86
N MET A 74 12.80 -16.59 -44.42
CA MET A 74 12.28 -16.97 -45.75
C MET A 74 10.74 -16.96 -45.81
N ALA A 75 10.07 -17.27 -44.69
CA ALA A 75 8.61 -17.29 -44.62
C ALA A 75 7.98 -15.89 -44.51
N VAL A 76 8.75 -14.88 -44.07
CA VAL A 76 8.22 -13.55 -43.68
C VAL A 76 8.62 -12.44 -44.67
N VAL A 77 9.71 -12.59 -45.43
CA VAL A 77 10.24 -11.52 -46.29
C VAL A 77 10.13 -11.89 -47.78
N PRO A 78 9.22 -11.29 -48.58
CA PRO A 78 8.93 -11.79 -49.92
C PRO A 78 9.92 -11.37 -51.03
N GLN A 79 10.81 -10.38 -50.81
CA GLN A 79 11.63 -9.81 -51.91
C GLN A 79 13.07 -9.37 -51.57
N LYS A 80 13.52 -9.39 -50.31
CA LYS A 80 14.95 -9.13 -50.01
C LYS A 80 15.78 -10.39 -50.24
N LYS A 81 17.02 -10.25 -50.75
CA LYS A 81 18.00 -11.34 -50.74
C LYS A 81 18.13 -11.81 -49.28
N ILE A 82 17.90 -13.10 -49.03
CA ILE A 82 17.86 -13.67 -47.66
C ILE A 82 19.10 -13.28 -46.84
N GLY A 83 20.27 -13.17 -47.47
CA GLY A 83 21.51 -12.73 -46.81
C GLY A 83 21.49 -11.29 -46.29
N GLU A 84 20.78 -10.37 -46.95
CA GLU A 84 20.63 -8.97 -46.50
C GLU A 84 19.62 -8.87 -45.34
N ALA A 85 18.57 -9.71 -45.35
CA ALA A 85 17.59 -9.77 -44.26
C ALA A 85 18.18 -10.41 -42.99
N GLU A 86 19.01 -11.44 -43.15
CA GLU A 86 19.79 -12.04 -42.05
C GLU A 86 20.76 -11.04 -41.42
N GLU A 87 21.49 -10.29 -42.26
CA GLU A 87 22.40 -9.24 -41.82
C GLU A 87 21.68 -8.16 -41.03
N GLU A 88 20.54 -7.67 -41.52
CA GLU A 88 19.72 -6.67 -40.82
C GLU A 88 19.22 -7.21 -39.46
N TYR A 89 18.74 -8.46 -39.42
CA TYR A 89 18.25 -9.09 -38.19
C TYR A 89 19.35 -9.22 -37.12
N TYR A 90 20.51 -9.78 -37.47
CA TYR A 90 21.61 -9.94 -36.52
C TYR A 90 22.23 -8.61 -36.12
N THR A 91 22.30 -7.65 -37.04
CA THR A 91 22.77 -6.29 -36.74
C THR A 91 21.84 -5.60 -35.74
N GLN A 92 20.53 -5.67 -35.92
CA GLN A 92 19.57 -5.14 -34.95
C GLN A 92 19.73 -5.83 -33.59
N LYS A 93 19.81 -7.17 -33.57
CA LYS A 93 19.99 -7.95 -32.34
C LYS A 93 21.27 -7.58 -31.59
N PHE A 94 22.41 -7.48 -32.28
CA PHE A 94 23.68 -7.08 -31.67
C PHE A 94 23.67 -5.62 -31.22
N SER A 95 23.00 -4.73 -31.94
CA SER A 95 22.85 -3.31 -31.56
C SER A 95 22.13 -3.17 -30.21
N PHE A 96 21.03 -3.93 -30.01
CA PHE A 96 20.33 -3.96 -28.72
C PHE A 96 21.21 -4.51 -27.59
N ILE A 97 21.97 -5.58 -27.85
CA ILE A 97 22.87 -6.18 -26.84
C ILE A 97 23.98 -5.18 -26.46
N LEU A 98 24.61 -4.53 -27.42
CA LEU A 98 25.66 -3.53 -27.18
C LEU A 98 25.13 -2.34 -26.37
N MET A 99 23.88 -1.93 -26.61
CA MET A 99 23.24 -0.87 -25.82
C MET A 99 23.04 -1.28 -24.36
N LEU A 100 22.56 -2.50 -24.11
CA LEU A 100 22.38 -3.02 -22.76
C LEU A 100 23.72 -3.14 -22.00
N VAL A 101 24.77 -3.61 -22.69
CA VAL A 101 26.11 -3.69 -22.11
C VAL A 101 26.64 -2.30 -21.75
N LEU A 102 26.46 -1.30 -22.62
CA LEU A 102 26.89 0.08 -22.35
C LEU A 102 26.17 0.67 -21.13
N ILE A 103 24.85 0.51 -21.04
CA ILE A 103 24.06 0.97 -19.89
C ILE A 103 24.53 0.29 -18.61
N GLY A 104 24.76 -1.03 -18.65
CA GLY A 104 25.26 -1.80 -17.51
C GLY A 104 26.64 -1.33 -17.04
N LEU A 105 27.56 -1.04 -17.96
CA LEU A 105 28.89 -0.51 -17.62
C LEU A 105 28.82 0.88 -16.99
N ILE A 106 27.96 1.76 -17.50
CA ILE A 106 27.76 3.10 -16.94
C ILE A 106 27.19 3.01 -15.52
N LEU A 107 26.18 2.16 -15.30
CA LEU A 107 25.57 1.97 -13.99
C LEU A 107 26.56 1.37 -12.99
N ALA A 108 27.33 0.36 -13.40
CA ALA A 108 28.35 -0.26 -12.57
C ALA A 108 29.44 0.75 -12.17
N LEU A 109 29.88 1.59 -13.10
CA LEU A 109 30.81 2.68 -12.80
C LEU A 109 30.21 3.68 -11.80
N ALA A 110 28.97 4.13 -12.03
CA ALA A 110 28.29 5.07 -11.14
C ALA A 110 28.17 4.55 -9.70
N LEU A 111 27.76 3.28 -9.53
CA LEU A 111 27.68 2.63 -8.23
C LEU A 111 29.05 2.44 -7.58
N SER A 112 30.07 2.09 -8.36
CA SER A 112 31.43 1.96 -7.84
C SER A 112 31.96 3.28 -7.31
N VAL A 113 31.73 4.39 -8.02
CA VAL A 113 32.13 5.74 -7.58
C VAL A 113 31.32 6.17 -6.35
N ALA A 114 30.02 5.89 -6.32
CA ALA A 114 29.18 6.20 -5.16
C ALA A 114 29.65 5.47 -3.89
N SER A 115 30.03 4.19 -4.01
CA SER A 115 30.51 3.40 -2.87
C SER A 115 31.85 3.88 -2.29
N VAL A 116 32.66 4.59 -3.08
CA VAL A 116 33.94 5.16 -2.61
C VAL A 116 33.71 6.40 -1.73
N ASN A 117 32.61 7.13 -1.95
CA ASN A 117 32.25 8.33 -1.19
C ASN A 117 31.64 8.04 0.20
N GLU A 118 31.28 6.79 0.52
CA GLU A 118 30.63 6.44 1.81
C GLU A 118 31.60 6.02 2.93
N ARG A 119 32.92 6.12 2.74
CA ARG A 119 33.87 5.78 3.81
C ARG A 119 34.24 7.01 4.64
N VAL A 120 34.00 6.88 5.96
CA VAL A 120 34.60 7.61 7.09
C VAL A 120 35.44 8.81 6.64
N MET A 121 34.79 9.98 6.59
CA MET A 121 35.45 11.25 6.24
C MET A 121 36.70 11.44 7.12
N GLU A 122 37.72 12.04 6.51
CA GLU A 122 39.04 12.40 7.06
C GLU A 122 39.16 12.33 8.61
N GLY A 123 40.06 11.48 9.10
CA GLY A 123 40.53 11.54 10.48
C GLY A 123 39.80 10.66 11.50
N ASN A 124 39.42 9.43 11.13
CA ASN A 124 38.86 8.44 12.06
C ASN A 124 37.49 8.83 12.66
N LYS A 125 36.65 9.56 11.91
CA LYS A 125 35.33 10.02 12.35
C LYS A 125 34.22 9.49 11.45
N ILE A 126 33.20 8.89 12.06
CA ILE A 126 32.02 8.40 11.35
C ILE A 126 30.85 9.35 11.64
N PRO A 127 30.20 9.95 10.63
CA PRO A 127 29.02 10.78 10.86
C PRO A 127 27.90 9.91 11.44
N ARG A 128 27.36 10.33 12.58
CA ARG A 128 26.14 9.73 13.13
C ARG A 128 24.94 10.23 12.33
N LYS A 129 23.97 9.35 12.13
CA LYS A 129 22.65 9.72 11.59
C LYS A 129 22.00 10.82 12.41
N SER A 130 21.15 11.61 11.75
CA SER A 130 20.37 12.65 12.42
C SER A 130 19.29 12.02 13.31
N TYR A 131 18.74 12.83 14.21
CA TYR A 131 17.68 12.37 15.10
C TYR A 131 16.47 11.83 14.32
N GLY A 132 16.00 10.63 14.69
CA GLY A 132 14.82 9.99 14.11
C GLY A 132 15.09 9.08 12.91
N GLU A 133 16.34 9.02 12.43
CA GLU A 133 16.76 8.13 11.33
C GLU A 133 17.21 6.74 11.81
N GLY A 134 17.27 6.55 13.14
CA GLY A 134 17.57 5.28 13.78
C GLY A 134 19.04 4.88 13.71
N ASN A 135 19.34 3.75 14.34
CA ASN A 135 20.69 3.18 14.35
C ASN A 135 21.06 2.64 12.97
N PHE A 136 22.36 2.56 12.69
CA PHE A 136 22.83 1.87 11.49
C PHE A 136 24.05 1.01 11.80
N GLU A 137 24.21 -0.03 11.00
CA GLU A 137 25.32 -0.96 11.08
C GLU A 137 26.32 -0.61 9.99
N THR A 138 27.61 -0.63 10.34
CA THR A 138 28.70 -0.43 9.39
C THR A 138 29.85 -1.38 9.70
N VAL A 139 30.57 -1.78 8.67
CA VAL A 139 31.72 -2.67 8.78
C VAL A 139 33.00 -1.86 8.66
N LEU A 140 33.76 -1.80 9.75
CA LEU A 140 35.04 -1.09 9.80
C LEU A 140 36.18 -2.09 9.58
N LYS A 141 37.15 -1.71 8.75
CA LYS A 141 38.40 -2.46 8.59
C LYS A 141 39.49 -1.74 9.37
N ALA A 142 40.10 -2.40 10.35
CA ALA A 142 41.24 -1.85 11.07
C ALA A 142 42.55 -2.37 10.44
N GLU A 143 43.53 -1.48 10.29
CA GLU A 143 44.89 -1.81 9.88
C GLU A 143 45.86 -1.25 10.92
N GLY A 144 46.83 -2.05 11.36
CA GLY A 144 47.88 -1.62 12.27
C GLY A 144 48.81 -0.62 11.58
N ALA A 145 49.57 0.15 12.37
CA ALA A 145 50.49 1.18 11.86
C ALA A 145 51.52 0.64 10.84
N GLY A 146 51.85 -0.65 10.90
CA GLY A 146 52.72 -1.37 9.95
C GLY A 146 52.01 -1.96 8.72
N GLY A 147 50.71 -1.74 8.55
CA GLY A 147 49.91 -2.27 7.43
C GLY A 147 49.36 -3.69 7.63
N GLU A 148 49.51 -4.26 8.83
CA GLU A 148 48.86 -5.53 9.22
C GLU A 148 47.34 -5.36 9.23
N ALA A 149 46.61 -6.24 8.54
CA ALA A 149 45.16 -6.24 8.57
C ALA A 149 44.68 -6.84 9.90
N LEU A 150 44.14 -5.99 10.79
CA LEU A 150 43.67 -6.40 12.12
C LEU A 150 42.28 -7.04 12.09
N GLY A 151 41.55 -6.92 10.97
CA GLY A 151 40.27 -7.58 10.76
C GLY A 151 39.16 -6.64 10.30
N LYS A 152 37.96 -7.20 10.14
CA LYS A 152 36.72 -6.46 9.89
C LYS A 152 35.87 -6.53 11.17
N TYR A 153 35.31 -5.40 11.57
CA TYR A 153 34.51 -5.25 12.77
C TYR A 153 33.16 -4.67 12.39
N GLU A 154 32.10 -5.39 12.73
CA GLU A 154 30.73 -4.88 12.65
C GLU A 154 30.48 -3.98 13.86
N VAL A 155 30.10 -2.72 13.58
CA VAL A 155 29.82 -1.73 14.61
C VAL A 155 28.43 -1.17 14.38
N GLN A 156 27.61 -1.21 15.43
CA GLN A 156 26.32 -0.55 15.46
C GLN A 156 26.50 0.88 15.99
N ILE A 157 26.23 1.87 15.15
CA ILE A 157 26.35 3.28 15.49
C ILE A 157 24.95 3.84 15.75
N GLY A 158 24.72 4.28 16.99
CA GLY A 158 23.49 4.96 17.37
C GLY A 158 23.37 6.37 16.76
N GLU A 159 22.13 6.83 16.58
CA GLU A 159 21.82 8.19 16.13
C GLU A 159 22.44 9.27 17.04
N ARG A 160 22.57 10.50 16.51
CA ARG A 160 23.06 11.64 17.30
C ARG A 160 22.04 12.01 18.38
N LEU A 161 22.50 12.05 19.62
CA LEU A 161 21.77 12.66 20.73
C LEU A 161 22.15 14.14 20.86
N TYR A 162 21.17 14.97 21.21
CA TYR A 162 21.38 16.38 21.49
C TYR A 162 21.85 16.58 22.92
N THR A 163 22.74 17.55 23.09
CA THR A 163 23.10 18.05 24.42
C THR A 163 21.93 18.85 25.02
N LYS A 164 22.01 19.17 26.31
CA LYS A 164 20.96 19.94 26.99
C LYS A 164 20.77 21.32 26.35
N ASP A 165 21.87 22.00 26.06
CA ASP A 165 21.86 23.35 25.49
C ASP A 165 21.26 23.36 24.07
N GLU A 166 21.62 22.37 23.24
CA GLU A 166 21.02 22.21 21.91
C GLU A 166 19.52 21.87 22.00
N ALA A 167 19.13 21.02 22.95
CA ALA A 167 17.73 20.71 23.20
C ALA A 167 16.96 21.95 23.69
N ASP A 168 17.56 22.79 24.52
CA ASP A 168 16.95 24.06 24.96
C ASP A 168 16.70 25.00 23.78
N GLU A 169 17.66 25.13 22.85
CA GLU A 169 17.47 25.93 21.62
C GLU A 169 16.35 25.36 20.72
N LEU A 170 16.32 24.05 20.54
CA LEU A 170 15.28 23.36 19.78
C LEU A 170 13.91 23.50 20.44
N PHE A 171 13.85 23.47 21.77
CA PHE A 171 12.63 23.72 22.52
C PHE A 171 12.11 25.13 22.29
N GLN A 172 12.96 26.16 22.31
CA GLN A 172 12.52 27.54 22.01
C GLN A 172 11.95 27.69 20.60
N LYS A 173 12.52 26.99 19.62
CA LYS A 173 11.99 26.93 18.25
C LYS A 173 10.66 26.17 18.19
N ALA A 174 10.57 25.01 18.85
CA ALA A 174 9.35 24.21 18.95
C ALA A 174 8.21 24.98 19.62
N LYS A 175 8.48 25.69 20.72
CA LYS A 175 7.54 26.52 21.48
C LYS A 175 6.85 27.57 20.61
N LYS A 176 7.59 28.16 19.66
CA LYS A 176 7.05 29.13 18.68
C LYS A 176 6.25 28.48 17.55
N LYS A 177 6.59 27.24 17.17
CA LYS A 177 5.92 26.50 16.09
C LYS A 177 4.64 25.80 16.57
N LEU A 178 4.62 25.27 17.79
CA LEU A 178 3.55 24.43 18.32
C LEU A 178 2.16 25.09 18.22
N PRO A 179 1.92 26.36 18.62
CA PRO A 179 0.62 27.01 18.52
C PRO A 179 0.02 27.05 17.09
N LYS A 180 0.88 27.03 16.06
CA LYS A 180 0.44 27.05 14.66
C LYS A 180 -0.05 25.68 14.19
N VAL A 181 0.57 24.61 14.69
CA VAL A 181 0.27 23.21 14.33
C VAL A 181 -0.99 22.72 15.04
N ILE A 182 -1.12 23.04 16.33
CA ILE A 182 -2.22 22.51 17.15
C ILE A 182 -3.59 23.06 16.76
N ARG A 183 -3.65 24.25 16.14
CA ARG A 183 -4.93 24.87 15.75
C ARG A 183 -5.75 23.96 14.83
N GLY A 184 -5.08 23.11 14.04
CA GLY A 184 -5.72 22.29 13.00
C GLY A 184 -6.51 23.15 12.02
N GLU A 185 -7.79 22.81 11.84
CA GLU A 185 -8.73 23.49 10.94
C GLU A 185 -9.29 24.81 11.50
N ASN A 186 -9.01 25.13 12.77
CA ASN A 186 -9.53 26.34 13.40
C ASN A 186 -8.82 27.59 12.86
N LYS A 187 -9.52 28.73 12.79
CA LYS A 187 -8.92 30.00 12.33
C LYS A 187 -7.74 30.42 13.24
N SER A 188 -7.92 30.27 14.55
CA SER A 188 -6.88 30.57 15.56
C SER A 188 -7.10 29.79 16.85
N ILE A 189 -6.06 29.67 17.68
CA ILE A 189 -6.17 29.12 19.04
C ILE A 189 -7.08 29.95 19.98
N LYS A 190 -7.42 31.19 19.60
CA LYS A 190 -8.38 32.05 20.31
C LYS A 190 -9.83 31.85 19.87
N CYS A 191 -10.08 31.02 18.86
CA CYS A 191 -11.40 30.76 18.33
C CYS A 191 -11.46 29.30 17.87
N ILE A 192 -11.65 28.40 18.82
CA ILE A 192 -11.74 26.96 18.58
C ILE A 192 -13.21 26.58 18.50
N LYS A 193 -13.61 26.04 17.34
CA LYS A 193 -14.94 25.45 17.11
C LYS A 193 -14.85 23.95 16.78
N ASN A 194 -13.73 23.55 16.21
CA ASN A 194 -13.44 22.20 15.75
C ASN A 194 -12.33 21.58 16.59
N LYS A 195 -12.15 20.26 16.45
CA LYS A 195 -11.12 19.48 17.16
C LYS A 195 -9.73 20.09 16.98
N LEU A 196 -8.99 20.22 18.09
CA LEU A 196 -7.57 20.58 18.11
C LEU A 196 -6.71 19.38 17.72
N ASN A 197 -5.56 19.67 17.10
CA ASN A 197 -4.55 18.66 16.79
C ASN A 197 -3.51 18.57 17.91
N LEU A 198 -3.81 17.83 18.97
CA LEU A 198 -2.89 17.58 20.08
C LEU A 198 -1.86 16.51 19.72
N CYS A 199 -0.87 16.89 18.91
CA CYS A 199 0.19 15.98 18.45
C CYS A 199 1.10 15.52 19.59
N SER A 200 1.52 14.25 19.55
CA SER A 200 2.47 13.66 20.51
C SER A 200 3.93 13.77 20.05
N LYS A 201 4.17 14.05 18.77
CA LYS A 201 5.49 14.33 18.19
C LYS A 201 5.38 15.50 17.22
N LEU A 202 6.37 16.39 17.25
CA LEU A 202 6.45 17.53 16.35
C LEU A 202 7.52 17.27 15.28
N GLU A 203 7.13 17.32 14.01
CA GLU A 203 8.06 17.06 12.89
C GLU A 203 9.28 17.99 12.92
N GLY A 204 10.47 17.36 12.85
CA GLY A 204 11.77 18.02 12.87
C GLY A 204 12.30 18.32 14.27
N TYR A 205 11.65 17.84 15.34
CA TYR A 205 12.07 18.08 16.72
C TYR A 205 12.16 16.80 17.53
N PRO A 206 13.07 16.73 18.52
CA PRO A 206 13.35 15.50 19.26
C PRO A 206 12.42 15.22 20.44
N PHE A 207 11.33 15.97 20.58
CA PHE A 207 10.49 15.93 21.78
C PHE A 207 9.26 15.04 21.60
N THR A 208 8.99 14.25 22.62
CA THR A 208 7.66 13.66 22.84
C THR A 208 6.83 14.63 23.67
N ILE A 209 5.65 14.99 23.16
CA ILE A 209 4.75 15.97 23.76
C ILE A 209 3.58 15.21 24.41
N HIS A 210 3.35 15.48 25.69
CA HIS A 210 2.14 15.05 26.40
C HIS A 210 1.30 16.28 26.74
N TRP A 211 -0.01 16.09 26.77
CA TRP A 211 -0.96 17.18 26.95
C TRP A 211 -1.73 16.99 28.26
N ASP A 212 -1.88 18.09 28.99
CA ASP A 212 -2.75 18.19 30.15
C ASP A 212 -3.69 19.39 29.97
N SER A 213 -4.95 19.23 30.36
CA SER A 213 -5.98 20.26 30.24
C SER A 213 -6.40 20.75 31.61
N SER A 214 -6.45 22.08 31.79
CA SER A 214 -6.95 22.66 33.04
C SER A 214 -8.44 22.41 33.27
N ASN A 215 -9.21 22.09 32.21
CA ASN A 215 -10.64 21.80 32.31
C ASN A 215 -11.06 20.81 31.20
N TYR A 216 -11.17 19.54 31.59
CA TYR A 216 -11.56 18.44 30.70
C TYR A 216 -13.02 18.50 30.23
N SER A 217 -13.90 19.25 30.90
CA SER A 217 -15.28 19.48 30.44
C SER A 217 -15.35 20.43 29.24
N LEU A 218 -14.39 21.35 29.13
CA LEU A 218 -14.30 22.31 28.03
C LEU A 218 -13.38 21.84 26.90
N MET A 219 -12.35 21.06 27.21
CA MET A 219 -11.43 20.47 26.23
C MET A 219 -11.05 19.07 26.65
N ASP A 220 -11.49 18.08 25.87
CA ASP A 220 -11.17 16.67 26.10
C ASP A 220 -9.68 16.37 25.84
N THR A 221 -9.21 15.24 26.35
CA THR A 221 -7.89 14.64 26.16
C THR A 221 -7.47 14.54 24.69
N ASP A 222 -8.42 14.27 23.81
CA ASP A 222 -8.20 14.17 22.36
C ASP A 222 -8.23 15.54 21.63
N GLY A 223 -8.43 16.63 22.35
CA GLY A 223 -8.56 17.98 21.80
C GLY A 223 -9.96 18.29 21.25
N THR A 224 -10.98 17.53 21.62
CA THR A 224 -12.37 17.81 21.25
C THR A 224 -12.94 18.91 22.16
N PRO A 225 -13.43 20.04 21.61
CA PRO A 225 -14.03 21.09 22.42
C PRO A 225 -15.40 20.64 22.97
N GLY A 226 -15.59 20.74 24.28
CA GLY A 226 -16.89 20.57 24.91
C GLY A 226 -17.87 21.65 24.45
N GLN A 227 -19.11 21.27 24.15
CA GLN A 227 -20.14 22.17 23.61
C GLN A 227 -21.30 22.46 24.59
N GLN A 228 -21.24 21.90 25.80
CA GLN A 228 -22.31 22.04 26.78
C GLN A 228 -22.12 23.34 27.59
N ASN A 229 -23.22 24.10 27.76
CA ASN A 229 -23.30 25.30 28.60
C ASN A 229 -22.28 26.42 28.31
N LEU A 230 -21.70 26.47 27.11
CA LEU A 230 -20.77 27.54 26.72
C LEU A 230 -21.47 28.91 26.63
N GLN A 231 -20.83 29.94 27.17
CA GLN A 231 -21.21 31.34 26.95
C GLN A 231 -21.00 31.76 25.48
N GLU A 232 -21.78 32.72 24.98
CA GLU A 232 -21.67 33.24 23.60
C GLU A 232 -20.29 33.84 23.28
N SER A 233 -19.62 34.40 24.29
CA SER A 233 -18.25 34.95 24.19
C SER A 233 -17.14 33.89 24.16
N GLY A 234 -17.51 32.62 24.36
CA GLY A 234 -16.58 31.50 24.56
C GLY A 234 -15.92 31.49 25.94
N GLU A 235 -15.33 30.35 26.29
CA GLU A 235 -14.63 30.11 27.56
C GLU A 235 -13.15 29.77 27.32
N GLU A 236 -12.28 30.20 28.24
CA GLU A 236 -10.84 29.98 28.14
C GLU A 236 -10.39 28.72 28.88
N VAL A 237 -9.52 27.93 28.24
CA VAL A 237 -8.89 26.74 28.78
C VAL A 237 -7.38 26.87 28.65
N LYS A 238 -6.63 26.45 29.67
CA LYS A 238 -5.17 26.37 29.61
C LYS A 238 -4.77 24.94 29.27
N LEU A 239 -4.06 24.77 28.18
CA LEU A 239 -3.47 23.50 27.77
C LEU A 239 -1.98 23.51 28.07
N THR A 240 -1.53 22.52 28.82
CA THR A 240 -0.14 22.36 29.21
C THR A 240 0.52 21.29 28.34
N ALA A 241 1.47 21.71 27.51
CA ALA A 241 2.29 20.82 26.70
C ALA A 241 3.59 20.48 27.44
N LEU A 242 3.75 19.21 27.80
CA LEU A 242 4.93 18.65 28.46
C LEU A 242 5.83 17.99 27.41
N TYR A 243 6.95 18.64 27.10
CA TYR A 243 7.96 18.15 26.18
C TYR A 243 8.97 17.31 26.94
N THR A 244 9.20 16.08 26.50
CA THR A 244 10.18 15.16 27.09
C THR A 244 11.21 14.76 26.05
N TYR A 245 12.49 14.88 26.41
CA TYR A 245 13.62 14.34 25.64
C TYR A 245 14.64 13.72 26.59
N ALA A 246 14.92 12.43 26.41
CA ALA A 246 15.73 11.64 27.35
C ALA A 246 15.23 11.80 28.81
N THR A 247 16.01 12.44 29.67
CA THR A 247 15.65 12.72 31.09
C THR A 247 15.15 14.15 31.31
N TRP A 248 15.23 15.02 30.31
CA TRP A 248 14.86 16.43 30.42
C TRP A 248 13.41 16.67 30.04
N LYS A 249 12.81 17.65 30.73
CA LYS A 249 11.41 18.02 30.58
C LYS A 249 11.27 19.52 30.48
N TRP A 250 10.39 19.97 29.60
CA TRP A 250 9.98 21.36 29.47
C TRP A 250 8.47 21.47 29.43
N GLU A 251 7.97 22.62 29.84
CA GLU A 251 6.54 22.90 29.88
C GLU A 251 6.21 24.17 29.08
N GLN A 252 5.12 24.11 28.33
CA GLN A 252 4.51 25.27 27.70
C GLN A 252 3.01 25.28 28.00
N VAL A 253 2.55 26.34 28.65
CA VAL A 253 1.12 26.62 28.79
C VAL A 253 0.62 27.42 27.60
N ILE A 254 -0.45 26.96 26.97
CA ILE A 254 -1.13 27.58 25.84
C ILE A 254 -2.57 27.85 26.26
N THR A 255 -2.92 29.13 26.37
CA THR A 255 -4.31 29.53 26.60
C THR A 255 -5.07 29.48 25.28
N VAL A 256 -6.16 28.73 25.28
CA VAL A 256 -7.05 28.59 24.14
C VAL A 256 -8.47 29.03 24.52
N ARG A 257 -9.25 29.50 23.55
CA ARG A 257 -10.65 29.90 23.79
C ARG A 257 -11.58 29.06 22.94
N VAL A 258 -12.47 28.33 23.61
CA VAL A 258 -13.50 27.48 23.01
C VAL A 258 -14.72 28.33 22.73
N MET A 259 -15.12 28.38 21.47
CA MET A 259 -16.30 29.11 21.01
C MET A 259 -17.45 28.13 20.77
N PRO A 260 -18.70 28.52 21.03
CA PRO A 260 -19.85 27.74 20.61
C PRO A 260 -19.84 27.58 19.08
N LYS A 261 -20.25 26.41 18.60
CA LYS A 261 -20.45 26.19 17.15
C LYS A 261 -21.50 27.15 16.59
N ASP A 262 -21.32 27.58 15.35
CA ASP A 262 -22.32 28.38 14.63
C ASP A 262 -23.56 27.50 14.43
N ARG A 263 -24.63 27.81 15.15
CA ARG A 263 -25.86 27.01 15.16
C ARG A 263 -26.73 27.37 13.96
N THR A 264 -27.34 26.35 13.34
CA THR A 264 -28.39 26.60 12.36
C THR A 264 -29.65 27.15 13.07
N PRO A 265 -30.49 27.94 12.37
CA PRO A 265 -31.75 28.47 12.93
C PRO A 265 -32.75 27.40 13.38
N GLU A 266 -32.59 26.16 12.94
CA GLU A 266 -33.45 25.02 13.29
C GLU A 266 -32.98 24.33 14.58
N GLU A 267 -31.68 24.12 14.74
CA GLU A 267 -31.10 23.54 15.96
C GLU A 267 -31.30 24.45 17.19
N THR A 268 -31.23 25.77 17.01
CA THR A 268 -31.53 26.73 18.09
C THR A 268 -32.97 26.64 18.56
N LYS A 269 -33.92 26.47 17.64
CA LYS A 269 -35.34 26.25 17.98
C LYS A 269 -35.54 24.92 18.68
N ARG A 270 -34.87 23.85 18.21
CA ARG A 270 -34.98 22.51 18.81
C ARG A 270 -34.45 22.47 20.23
N GLN A 271 -33.28 23.05 20.48
CA GLN A 271 -32.68 23.07 21.81
C GLN A 271 -33.49 23.91 22.81
N GLN A 272 -34.04 25.06 22.37
CA GLN A 272 -34.92 25.87 23.24
C GLN A 272 -36.24 25.15 23.55
N MET A 273 -36.77 24.40 22.59
CA MET A 273 -37.93 23.54 22.79
C MET A 273 -37.62 22.42 23.80
N GLU A 274 -36.48 21.73 23.64
CA GLU A 274 -36.01 20.70 24.56
C GLU A 274 -35.78 21.26 25.98
N GLU A 275 -35.19 22.46 26.09
CA GLU A 275 -34.95 23.10 27.39
C GLU A 275 -36.25 23.57 28.06
N ALA A 276 -37.20 24.09 27.28
CA ALA A 276 -38.54 24.44 27.78
C ALA A 276 -39.30 23.19 28.25
N LEU A 277 -39.21 22.07 27.51
CA LEU A 277 -39.79 20.78 27.91
C LEU A 277 -39.10 20.23 29.17
N ARG A 278 -37.76 20.33 29.27
CA ARG A 278 -37.02 19.91 30.46
C ARG A 278 -37.42 20.71 31.70
N LYS A 279 -37.47 22.05 31.59
CA LYS A 279 -37.90 22.92 32.68
C LYS A 279 -39.36 22.66 33.08
N ALA A 280 -40.23 22.38 32.12
CA ALA A 280 -41.61 22.00 32.40
C ALA A 280 -41.67 20.67 33.17
N ASN A 281 -40.87 19.67 32.76
CA ASN A 281 -40.77 18.37 33.41
C ASN A 281 -40.20 18.45 34.84
N GLU A 282 -39.15 19.27 35.05
CA GLU A 282 -38.58 19.52 36.38
C GLU A 282 -39.59 20.21 37.31
N ARG A 283 -40.43 21.11 36.78
CA ARG A 283 -41.47 21.80 37.56
C ARG A 283 -42.61 20.89 37.96
N SER A 284 -43.02 19.98 37.08
CA SER A 284 -44.10 19.01 37.33
C SER A 284 -43.57 17.66 37.84
N ALA A 285 -42.35 17.61 38.39
CA ALA A 285 -41.70 16.35 38.77
C ALA A 285 -42.44 15.59 39.89
N PHE A 286 -43.25 16.29 40.70
CA PHE A 286 -44.06 15.73 41.78
C PHE A 286 -45.55 15.68 41.44
N ASP A 287 -45.96 16.14 40.26
CA ASP A 287 -47.34 16.14 39.80
C ASP A 287 -47.63 14.85 38.99
N SER A 288 -48.89 14.41 38.97
CA SER A 288 -49.32 13.23 38.19
C SER A 288 -49.33 13.48 36.67
N GLU A 289 -49.27 14.73 36.24
CA GLU A 289 -49.35 15.15 34.84
C GLU A 289 -48.34 16.27 34.55
N MET A 290 -47.67 16.20 33.39
CA MET A 290 -46.73 17.22 32.93
C MET A 290 -47.44 18.28 32.09
N THR A 291 -47.28 19.56 32.46
CA THR A 291 -47.82 20.68 31.66
C THR A 291 -46.85 21.06 30.54
N LEU A 292 -47.28 20.85 29.28
CA LEU A 292 -46.46 21.19 28.12
C LEU A 292 -46.39 22.72 27.91
N PRO A 293 -45.24 23.27 27.45
CA PRO A 293 -45.09 24.70 27.24
C PRO A 293 -45.99 25.21 26.11
N THR A 294 -46.86 26.18 26.41
CA THR A 294 -47.87 26.73 25.49
C THR A 294 -47.28 27.65 24.42
N GLU A 295 -46.12 28.26 24.70
CA GLU A 295 -45.51 29.29 23.86
C GLU A 295 -43.97 29.24 23.92
N VAL A 296 -43.32 29.18 22.76
CA VAL A 296 -41.86 29.32 22.60
C VAL A 296 -41.60 30.36 21.51
N GLN A 297 -40.86 31.42 21.83
CA GLN A 297 -40.58 32.58 20.94
C GLN A 297 -41.84 33.22 20.28
N GLY A 298 -42.91 33.48 21.04
CA GLY A 298 -44.09 34.15 20.48
C GLY A 298 -45.01 33.27 19.63
N LYS A 299 -44.71 31.97 19.49
CA LYS A 299 -45.51 31.01 18.71
C LYS A 299 -46.26 30.05 19.61
N LYS A 300 -47.59 29.99 19.45
CA LYS A 300 -48.46 29.03 20.14
C LYS A 300 -48.16 27.61 19.65
N LEU A 301 -47.87 26.72 20.59
CA LEU A 301 -47.56 25.33 20.31
C LEU A 301 -48.83 24.46 20.40
N ARG A 302 -48.96 23.50 19.49
CA ARG A 302 -49.96 22.43 19.56
C ARG A 302 -49.24 21.10 19.52
N PHE A 303 -49.34 20.35 20.61
CA PHE A 303 -48.77 19.02 20.70
C PHE A 303 -49.81 18.00 20.22
N ARG A 304 -49.34 17.03 19.45
CA ARG A 304 -50.13 15.87 19.02
C ARG A 304 -49.26 14.64 19.23
N GLU A 305 -49.79 13.66 19.94
CA GLU A 305 -49.16 12.35 20.05
C GLU A 305 -49.23 11.67 18.68
N MET A 306 -48.09 11.22 18.18
CA MET A 306 -48.05 10.40 16.96
C MET A 306 -48.03 8.94 17.38
N PRO A 307 -49.09 8.17 17.11
CA PRO A 307 -49.05 6.73 17.33
C PRO A 307 -47.97 6.14 16.42
N GLU A 308 -47.10 5.30 16.97
CA GLU A 308 -46.14 4.55 16.18
C GLU A 308 -46.89 3.46 15.38
N ASP A 309 -47.06 3.68 14.08
CA ASP A 309 -47.65 2.69 13.18
C ASP A 309 -46.64 1.57 12.91
N PHE A 310 -46.77 0.47 13.67
CA PHE A 310 -45.93 -0.72 13.49
C PHE A 310 -46.33 -1.58 12.28
N SER A 311 -47.46 -1.28 11.64
CA SER A 311 -48.03 -2.01 10.48
C SER A 311 -47.02 -2.29 9.35
N PRO A 312 -46.12 -1.36 8.95
CA PRO A 312 -45.12 -1.62 7.91
C PRO A 312 -44.06 -2.65 8.33
N TYR A 313 -43.68 -2.68 9.61
CA TYR A 313 -42.70 -3.64 10.13
C TYR A 313 -43.27 -5.07 10.14
N PHE A 314 -44.54 -5.22 10.55
CA PHE A 314 -45.23 -6.52 10.48
C PHE A 314 -45.39 -7.02 9.03
N PHE A 315 -45.65 -6.12 8.08
CA PHE A 315 -45.66 -6.47 6.65
C PHE A 315 -44.27 -6.93 6.15
N LEU A 316 -43.20 -6.26 6.58
CA LEU A 316 -41.83 -6.63 6.19
C LEU A 316 -41.44 -8.01 6.75
N ILE A 317 -41.78 -8.30 8.01
CA ILE A 317 -41.52 -9.60 8.65
C ILE A 317 -42.30 -10.72 7.95
N SER A 318 -43.57 -10.49 7.61
CA SER A 318 -44.38 -11.50 6.92
C SER A 318 -43.86 -11.80 5.50
N ALA A 319 -43.37 -10.79 4.77
CA ALA A 319 -42.74 -10.97 3.47
C ALA A 319 -41.44 -11.80 3.55
N ILE A 320 -40.60 -11.55 4.57
CA ILE A 320 -39.38 -12.33 4.82
C ILE A 320 -39.73 -13.79 5.13
N LEU A 321 -40.75 -14.02 5.97
CA LEU A 321 -41.19 -15.36 6.36
C LEU A 321 -41.74 -16.14 5.16
N ALA A 322 -42.51 -15.49 4.28
CA ALA A 322 -43.01 -16.09 3.05
C ALA A 322 -41.87 -16.49 2.09
N GLY A 323 -40.85 -15.62 1.93
CA GLY A 323 -39.67 -15.92 1.13
C GLY A 323 -38.88 -17.12 1.67
N LEU A 324 -38.64 -17.17 2.99
CA LEU A 324 -38.01 -18.31 3.65
C LEU A 324 -38.80 -19.61 3.44
N PHE A 325 -40.13 -19.55 3.54
CA PHE A 325 -40.98 -20.73 3.33
C PHE A 325 -40.92 -21.25 1.89
N TYR A 326 -40.84 -20.35 0.90
CA TYR A 326 -40.66 -20.71 -0.51
C TYR A 326 -39.31 -21.44 -0.73
N PHE A 327 -38.20 -20.88 -0.24
CA PHE A 327 -36.88 -21.50 -0.35
C PHE A 327 -36.79 -22.86 0.35
N LEU A 328 -37.45 -23.02 1.51
CA LEU A 328 -37.51 -24.31 2.21
C LEU A 328 -38.25 -25.37 1.39
N LYS A 329 -39.32 -24.99 0.69
CA LYS A 329 -40.06 -25.90 -0.21
C LYS A 329 -39.22 -26.34 -1.41
N ASP A 330 -38.47 -25.43 -2.02
CA ASP A 330 -37.56 -25.76 -3.13
C ASP A 330 -36.44 -26.70 -2.69
N LYS A 331 -35.89 -26.48 -1.48
CA LYS A 331 -34.86 -27.36 -0.92
C LYS A 331 -35.40 -28.77 -0.65
N GLU A 332 -36.63 -28.86 -0.13
CA GLU A 332 -37.30 -30.15 0.09
C GLU A 332 -37.57 -30.88 -1.24
N LEU A 333 -38.00 -30.16 -2.27
CA LEU A 333 -38.20 -30.72 -3.61
C LEU A 333 -36.89 -31.26 -4.21
N ASN A 334 -35.81 -30.47 -4.15
CA ASN A 334 -34.50 -30.90 -4.65
C ASN A 334 -33.99 -32.14 -3.92
N LYS A 335 -34.20 -32.22 -2.60
CA LYS A 335 -33.83 -33.41 -1.82
C LYS A 335 -34.61 -34.66 -2.25
N GLN A 336 -35.91 -34.51 -2.58
CA GLN A 336 -36.71 -35.62 -3.11
C GLN A 336 -36.26 -36.07 -4.50
N VAL A 337 -35.87 -35.13 -5.37
CA VAL A 337 -35.30 -35.44 -6.69
C VAL A 337 -33.98 -36.21 -6.54
N GLU A 338 -33.09 -35.75 -5.67
CA GLU A 338 -31.79 -36.39 -5.43
C GLU A 338 -31.96 -37.83 -4.88
N GLN A 339 -32.91 -38.04 -3.96
CA GLN A 339 -33.25 -39.38 -3.47
C GLN A 339 -33.77 -40.29 -4.59
N ARG A 340 -34.61 -39.77 -5.48
CA ARG A 340 -35.12 -40.51 -6.63
C ARG A 340 -34.00 -40.88 -7.61
N ASP A 341 -33.07 -39.97 -7.89
CA ASP A 341 -31.94 -40.24 -8.79
C ASP A 341 -30.99 -41.30 -8.24
N GLN A 342 -30.73 -41.30 -6.93
CA GLN A 342 -29.99 -42.36 -6.26
C GLN A 342 -30.69 -43.72 -6.37
N MET A 343 -32.02 -43.77 -6.18
CA MET A 343 -32.79 -44.99 -6.39
C MET A 343 -32.73 -45.46 -7.85
N LEU A 344 -32.76 -44.55 -8.82
CA LEU A 344 -32.62 -44.87 -10.24
C LEU A 344 -31.24 -45.43 -10.58
N LEU A 345 -30.16 -44.84 -10.04
CA LEU A 345 -28.80 -45.33 -10.25
C LEU A 345 -28.61 -46.75 -9.70
N LEU A 346 -29.11 -47.02 -8.49
CA LEU A 346 -29.08 -48.36 -7.90
C LEU A 346 -29.93 -49.35 -8.72
N GLY A 347 -31.11 -48.93 -9.17
CA GLY A 347 -31.98 -49.73 -10.03
C GLY A 347 -31.33 -50.06 -11.38
N TYR A 348 -30.64 -49.10 -11.99
CA TYR A 348 -29.92 -49.28 -13.25
C TYR A 348 -28.74 -50.23 -13.10
N ALA A 349 -27.93 -50.07 -12.05
CA ALA A 349 -26.81 -50.97 -11.76
C ALA A 349 -27.29 -52.42 -11.55
N GLN A 350 -28.39 -52.61 -10.82
CA GLN A 350 -29.01 -53.94 -10.64
C GLN A 350 -29.55 -54.52 -11.95
N PHE A 351 -30.16 -53.68 -12.79
CA PHE A 351 -30.67 -54.10 -14.09
C PHE A 351 -29.54 -54.59 -15.00
N VAL A 352 -28.47 -53.80 -15.14
CA VAL A 352 -27.30 -54.15 -15.97
C VAL A 352 -26.61 -55.40 -15.43
N SER A 353 -26.38 -55.49 -14.11
CA SER A 353 -25.74 -56.65 -13.49
C SER A 353 -26.52 -57.95 -13.76
N LYS A 354 -27.85 -57.93 -13.61
CA LYS A 354 -28.69 -59.09 -13.96
C LYS A 354 -28.65 -59.40 -15.45
N LEU A 355 -28.55 -58.38 -16.31
CA LEU A 355 -28.51 -58.56 -17.76
C LEU A 355 -27.24 -59.29 -18.15
N THR A 356 -26.10 -58.80 -17.66
CA THR A 356 -24.80 -59.43 -17.85
C THR A 356 -24.78 -60.85 -17.27
N LEU A 357 -25.35 -61.08 -16.09
CA LEU A 357 -25.42 -62.41 -15.49
C LEU A 357 -26.19 -63.40 -16.39
N PHE A 358 -27.39 -63.04 -16.84
CA PHE A 358 -28.19 -63.91 -17.71
C PHE A 358 -27.53 -64.12 -19.08
N LEU A 359 -26.92 -63.10 -19.66
CA LEU A 359 -26.15 -63.23 -20.89
C LEU A 359 -24.93 -64.16 -20.69
N SER A 360 -24.21 -64.04 -19.56
CA SER A 360 -23.06 -64.90 -19.23
C SER A 360 -23.45 -66.35 -18.96
N ALA A 361 -24.68 -66.59 -18.50
CA ALA A 361 -25.26 -67.92 -18.36
C ALA A 361 -25.73 -68.52 -19.70
N GLY A 362 -25.52 -67.82 -20.82
CA GLY A 362 -25.82 -68.29 -22.17
C GLY A 362 -27.22 -67.94 -22.69
N LEU A 363 -27.97 -67.08 -22.01
CA LEU A 363 -29.26 -66.62 -22.53
C LEU A 363 -29.06 -65.59 -23.66
N THR A 364 -29.93 -65.61 -24.66
CA THR A 364 -30.01 -64.53 -25.65
C THR A 364 -30.58 -63.26 -25.02
N ILE A 365 -30.32 -62.09 -25.61
CA ILE A 365 -30.85 -60.80 -25.13
C ILE A 365 -32.36 -60.89 -24.89
N ARG A 366 -33.12 -61.41 -25.85
CA ARG A 366 -34.57 -61.58 -25.73
C ARG A 366 -34.97 -62.52 -24.57
N GLY A 367 -34.22 -63.60 -24.34
CA GLY A 367 -34.43 -64.52 -23.24
C GLY A 367 -34.11 -63.91 -21.87
N ALA A 368 -33.03 -63.12 -21.77
CA ALA A 368 -32.66 -62.41 -20.55
C ALA A 368 -33.73 -61.37 -20.16
N PHE A 369 -34.26 -60.59 -21.12
CA PHE A 369 -35.36 -59.66 -20.87
C PHE A 369 -36.64 -60.37 -20.41
N HIS A 370 -37.03 -61.48 -21.06
CA HIS A 370 -38.20 -62.25 -20.65
C HIS A 370 -38.05 -62.85 -19.24
N ARG A 371 -36.83 -63.29 -18.88
CA ARG A 371 -36.56 -63.81 -17.53
C ARG A 371 -36.57 -62.72 -16.47
N MET A 372 -36.01 -61.54 -16.77
CA MET A 372 -36.09 -60.37 -15.89
C MET A 372 -37.52 -59.90 -15.68
N GLU A 373 -38.33 -59.88 -16.73
CA GLU A 373 -39.74 -59.50 -16.65
C GLU A 373 -40.50 -60.47 -15.76
N PHE A 374 -40.27 -61.78 -15.91
CA PHE A 374 -40.85 -62.80 -15.04
C PHE A 374 -40.43 -62.60 -13.57
N ASP A 375 -39.14 -62.37 -13.30
CA ASP A 375 -38.63 -62.10 -11.94
C ASP A 375 -39.18 -60.79 -11.35
N TYR A 376 -39.42 -59.77 -12.18
CA TYR A 376 -40.01 -58.50 -11.77
C TYR A 376 -41.49 -58.67 -11.39
N ARG A 377 -42.27 -59.40 -12.21
CA ARG A 377 -43.69 -59.70 -11.88
C ARG A 377 -43.81 -60.56 -10.62
N LYS A 378 -42.92 -61.53 -10.42
CA LYS A 378 -42.88 -62.38 -9.21
C LYS A 378 -42.51 -61.62 -7.93
N LYS A 379 -41.78 -60.50 -8.03
CA LYS A 379 -41.46 -59.62 -6.88
C LYS A 379 -42.53 -58.57 -6.59
N ARG A 380 -43.43 -58.30 -7.55
CA ARG A 380 -44.49 -57.29 -7.45
C ARG A 380 -45.81 -57.87 -6.93
N ASN A 381 -46.03 -59.18 -7.14
CA ASN A 381 -47.04 -59.99 -6.44
C ASN A 381 -46.40 -60.62 -5.20
#